data_AF-A0A3P7K6A7-F1
#
_entry.id   AF-A0A3P7K6A7-F1
#
_cell.length_a   1.000
_cell.length_b   1.000
_cell.length_c   1.000
_cell.angle_alpha   90.00
_cell.angle_beta   90.00
_cell.angle_gamma   90.00
#
_symmetry.space_group_name_H-M   'P 1'
#
loop_
_entity.id
_entity.type
_entity.pdbx_description
1 polymer ?
#
loop_
_entity_poly.entity_id
_entity_poly.type
_entity_poly.pdbx_seq_one_letter_code
_entity_poly.pdbx_strand_id
1 'polypeptide(L)'
;MFFTECDGEVFHVVTIFDRRQLSDNCANSTYRTLIEPKVLPIRGLHAQEFYNIVNASQLHMCIVIELSTLTGLDLSFIKNLTSTCGDPPLIIIQNPSLMHVIFDSGFLQEAPPDTIVIRGNPNLRLDYIESYRNETLTNLDFMSYFNDFVLVKRLCDHGIADNKKLCVSNPMEFKKKFGSPIIDQSSNKDCTTICDGGEVNEHYLALVAGCDTIDGSLIIRGWNGVLKNIENLASVHRIKGALEITNTSNLGTFKYFANLKEVGDNGLGSPGIEITNNEGLVSVDIPMLKHVYSANTTKVLIVKNPQLGMKKMDVDHYYTAANGKAYTIIEFKDKTTFLDELIDYWWLFLLGILSIILLIVAVIFGVVTAKKKTGLALPPPPYILDRKSKFVLEYLIKEITTCNPLIWRCNDRELLWSFLKGDAMRKFTKFC
;
A
#
# COMPACT_ATOMS: atom_id res chain seq x y z
N MET A 1 -46.62 28.89 14.54
CA MET A 1 -47.21 29.59 13.39
C MET A 1 -46.26 29.41 12.23
N PHE A 2 -46.77 28.95 11.09
CA PHE A 2 -45.98 28.81 9.86
C PHE A 2 -46.88 28.91 8.62
N PHE A 3 -46.27 29.21 7.48
CA PHE A 3 -46.86 29.26 6.15
C PHE A 3 -46.31 28.12 5.32
N THR A 4 -47.20 27.36 4.70
CA THR A 4 -46.82 26.26 3.81
C THR A 4 -47.66 26.29 2.55
N GLU A 5 -47.06 25.91 1.44
CA GLU A 5 -47.73 25.72 0.17
C GLU A 5 -47.84 24.22 -0.12
N CYS A 6 -49.02 23.76 -0.53
CA CYS A 6 -49.19 22.44 -1.11
C CYS A 6 -49.92 22.56 -2.45
N ASP A 7 -49.29 22.04 -3.51
CA ASP A 7 -49.78 22.10 -4.90
C ASP A 7 -50.31 23.48 -5.36
N GLY A 8 -49.68 24.57 -4.91
CA GLY A 8 -50.05 25.95 -5.29
C GLY A 8 -50.97 26.69 -4.31
N GLU A 9 -51.53 26.01 -3.32
CA GLU A 9 -52.37 26.64 -2.29
C GLU A 9 -51.57 26.96 -1.02
N VAL A 10 -51.65 28.21 -0.56
CA VAL A 10 -50.93 28.70 0.63
C VAL A 10 -51.82 28.60 1.87
N PHE A 11 -51.31 27.90 2.88
CA PHE A 11 -51.95 27.71 4.18
C PHE A 11 -51.21 28.46 5.26
N HIS A 12 -51.98 29.16 6.09
CA HIS A 12 -51.47 29.87 7.27
C HIS A 12 -51.85 29.10 8.53
N VAL A 13 -50.88 28.43 9.14
CA VAL A 13 -51.10 27.49 10.25
C VAL A 13 -50.78 28.15 11.57
N VAL A 14 -51.80 28.60 12.29
CA VAL A 14 -51.67 29.23 13.61
C VAL A 14 -52.20 28.30 14.71
N THR A 15 -53.35 27.68 14.45
CA THR A 15 -54.14 26.92 15.41
C THR A 15 -54.14 25.42 15.12
N ILE A 16 -54.65 24.63 16.05
CA ILE A 16 -54.86 23.18 15.86
C ILE A 16 -55.89 22.92 14.74
N PHE A 17 -56.86 23.82 14.55
CA PHE A 17 -57.85 23.68 13.48
C PHE A 17 -57.18 23.83 12.10
N ASP A 18 -56.29 24.81 11.95
CA ASP A 18 -55.56 25.03 10.70
C ASP A 18 -54.68 23.82 10.34
N ARG A 19 -54.12 23.12 11.34
CA ARG A 19 -53.35 21.88 11.13
C ARG A 19 -54.21 20.75 10.58
N ARG A 20 -55.46 20.62 11.04
CA ARG A 20 -56.41 19.62 10.50
C ARG A 20 -56.78 19.98 9.07
N GLN A 21 -57.09 21.25 8.81
CA GLN A 21 -57.42 21.71 7.46
C GLN A 21 -56.25 21.49 6.49
N LEU A 22 -55.02 21.76 6.90
CA LEU A 22 -53.82 21.44 6.12
C LEU A 22 -53.71 19.93 5.84
N SER A 23 -53.94 19.11 6.86
CA SER A 23 -53.91 17.64 6.70
C SER A 23 -54.93 17.16 5.68
N ASP A 24 -56.16 17.66 5.74
CA ASP A 24 -57.25 17.23 4.87
C ASP A 24 -57.05 17.70 3.43
N ASN A 25 -56.59 18.94 3.24
CA ASN A 25 -56.40 19.52 1.91
C ASN A 25 -55.12 19.02 1.22
N CYS A 26 -54.05 18.75 1.96
CA CYS A 26 -52.77 18.34 1.38
C CYS A 26 -52.52 16.83 1.44
N ALA A 27 -53.49 16.01 1.88
CA ALA A 27 -53.30 14.57 2.12
C ALA A 27 -52.64 13.80 0.95
N ASN A 28 -52.94 14.21 -0.29
CA ASN A 28 -52.44 13.59 -1.52
C ASN A 28 -51.46 14.48 -2.30
N SER A 29 -50.93 15.53 -1.66
CA SER A 29 -50.06 16.47 -2.35
C SER A 29 -48.73 15.82 -2.73
N THR A 30 -48.32 16.09 -3.97
CA THR A 30 -47.03 15.60 -4.48
C THR A 30 -45.89 16.54 -4.14
N TYR A 31 -46.18 17.83 -4.00
CA TYR A 31 -45.20 18.88 -3.79
C TYR A 31 -45.59 19.77 -2.60
N ARG A 32 -44.68 19.90 -1.63
CA ARG A 32 -44.88 20.79 -0.49
C ARG A 32 -43.70 21.70 -0.25
N THR A 33 -44.00 22.96 0.01
CA THR A 33 -43.01 23.99 0.34
C THR A 33 -43.31 24.61 1.70
N LEU A 34 -42.27 24.84 2.49
CA LEU A 34 -42.36 25.68 3.68
C LEU A 34 -41.93 27.10 3.30
N ILE A 35 -42.87 28.05 3.39
CA ILE A 35 -42.62 29.45 3.02
C ILE A 35 -41.91 30.16 4.18
N GLU A 36 -42.53 30.14 5.36
CA GLU A 36 -41.99 30.79 6.56
C GLU A 36 -42.46 30.08 7.85
N PRO A 37 -41.60 29.92 8.87
CA PRO A 37 -40.16 30.17 8.85
C PRO A 37 -39.43 29.15 7.94
N LYS A 38 -38.17 29.44 7.55
CA LYS A 38 -37.38 28.54 6.68
C LYS A 38 -37.16 27.13 7.25
N VAL A 39 -37.27 26.98 8.57
CA VAL A 39 -37.12 25.71 9.29
C VAL A 39 -38.44 25.33 9.94
N LEU A 40 -38.90 24.11 9.70
CA LEU A 40 -40.16 23.61 10.23
C LEU A 40 -40.10 23.58 11.77
N PRO A 41 -41.00 24.28 12.49
CA PRO A 41 -41.02 24.23 13.95
C PRO A 41 -41.63 22.92 14.44
N ILE A 42 -40.81 21.91 14.72
CA ILE A 42 -41.26 20.57 15.14
C ILE A 42 -41.64 20.54 16.63
N ARG A 43 -41.10 21.46 17.43
CA ARG A 43 -41.33 21.48 18.89
C ARG A 43 -42.83 21.66 19.20
N GLY A 44 -43.40 20.68 19.88
CA GLY A 44 -44.82 20.67 20.24
C GLY A 44 -45.76 20.10 19.18
N LEU A 45 -45.24 19.51 18.10
CA LEU A 45 -46.03 18.68 17.19
C LEU A 45 -46.12 17.24 17.71
N HIS A 46 -47.32 16.67 17.64
CA HIS A 46 -47.47 15.22 17.75
C HIS A 46 -46.97 14.54 16.48
N ALA A 47 -46.58 13.26 16.58
CA ALA A 47 -46.05 12.49 15.45
C ALA A 47 -46.97 12.54 14.21
N GLN A 48 -48.28 12.38 14.41
CA GLN A 48 -49.26 12.46 13.32
C GLN A 48 -49.26 13.82 12.63
N GLU A 49 -49.17 14.91 13.40
CA GLU A 49 -49.15 16.27 12.84
C GLU A 49 -47.87 16.52 12.04
N PHE A 50 -46.75 16.01 12.53
CA PHE A 50 -45.48 16.04 11.80
C PHE A 50 -45.61 15.31 10.45
N TYR A 51 -46.09 14.06 10.44
CA TYR A 51 -46.25 13.30 9.20
C TYR A 51 -47.22 13.96 8.22
N ASN A 52 -48.30 14.56 8.71
CA ASN A 52 -49.24 15.27 7.84
C ASN A 52 -48.60 16.48 7.12
N ILE A 53 -47.50 17.02 7.65
CA ILE A 53 -46.75 18.12 7.03
C ILE A 53 -45.71 17.58 6.03
N VAL A 54 -44.98 16.51 6.38
CA VAL A 54 -43.87 15.99 5.58
C VAL A 54 -44.25 14.86 4.61
N ASN A 55 -45.51 14.41 4.60
CA ASN A 55 -45.99 13.36 3.70
C ASN A 55 -46.25 13.90 2.29
N ALA A 56 -45.18 14.12 1.54
CA ALA A 56 -45.19 14.37 0.10
C ALA A 56 -43.92 13.81 -0.54
N SER A 57 -43.98 13.51 -1.84
CA SER A 57 -42.85 12.93 -2.56
C SER A 57 -41.76 13.94 -2.88
N GLN A 58 -42.12 15.21 -3.03
CA GLN A 58 -41.20 16.32 -3.25
C GLN A 58 -41.38 17.36 -2.15
N LEU A 59 -40.31 17.60 -1.39
CA LEU A 59 -40.29 18.58 -0.31
C LEU A 59 -39.29 19.69 -0.63
N HIS A 60 -39.73 20.94 -0.44
CA HIS A 60 -38.89 22.12 -0.46
C HIS A 60 -38.95 22.83 0.90
N MET A 61 -38.20 22.32 1.88
CA MET A 61 -38.21 22.83 3.26
C MET A 61 -37.01 22.33 4.06
N CYS A 62 -36.74 22.98 5.19
CA CYS A 62 -35.73 22.54 6.15
C CYS A 62 -36.40 21.88 7.36
N ILE A 63 -35.98 20.66 7.69
CA ILE A 63 -36.59 19.81 8.71
C ILE A 63 -35.53 19.54 9.78
N VAL A 64 -35.77 20.03 11.00
CA VAL A 64 -34.89 19.80 12.16
C VAL A 64 -35.64 19.04 13.24
N ILE A 65 -35.37 17.74 13.36
CA ILE A 65 -35.93 16.84 14.37
C ILE A 65 -34.93 16.75 15.52
N GLU A 66 -35.18 17.53 16.57
CA GLU A 66 -34.32 17.60 17.75
C GLU A 66 -35.11 17.37 19.04
N LEU A 67 -34.51 16.63 19.99
CA LEU A 67 -35.07 16.37 21.33
C LEU A 67 -36.51 15.83 21.30
N SER A 68 -36.86 15.05 20.27
CA SER A 68 -38.19 14.48 20.11
C SER A 68 -38.37 13.19 20.91
N THR A 69 -39.63 12.86 21.20
CA THR A 69 -40.03 11.59 21.82
C THR A 69 -40.38 10.52 20.79
N LEU A 70 -40.03 10.73 19.52
CA LEU A 70 -40.33 9.77 18.45
C LEU A 70 -39.50 8.50 18.66
N THR A 71 -40.14 7.34 18.54
CA THR A 71 -39.47 6.03 18.58
C THR A 71 -39.09 5.52 17.20
N GLY A 72 -39.76 6.01 16.16
CA GLY A 72 -39.52 5.66 14.76
C GLY A 72 -39.84 6.83 13.85
N LEU A 73 -39.05 6.95 12.79
CA LEU A 73 -39.23 7.98 11.76
C LEU A 73 -39.31 7.31 10.39
N ASP A 74 -40.47 7.36 9.75
CA ASP A 74 -40.66 6.82 8.40
C ASP A 74 -40.77 7.95 7.36
N LEU A 75 -39.69 8.13 6.62
CA LEU A 75 -39.54 9.12 5.55
C LEU A 75 -39.45 8.43 4.18
N SER A 76 -39.92 7.19 4.06
CA SER A 76 -39.92 6.43 2.79
C SER A 76 -40.76 7.04 1.67
N PHE A 77 -41.57 8.03 1.97
CA PHE A 77 -42.39 8.75 0.99
C PHE A 77 -41.58 9.83 0.25
N ILE A 78 -40.51 10.33 0.85
CA ILE A 78 -39.70 11.42 0.31
C ILE A 78 -38.82 10.86 -0.81
N LYS A 79 -39.01 11.37 -2.04
CA LYS A 79 -38.20 11.04 -3.20
C LYS A 79 -37.21 12.14 -3.55
N ASN A 80 -37.56 13.39 -3.24
CA ASN A 80 -36.70 14.54 -3.44
C ASN A 80 -36.87 15.52 -2.28
N LEU A 81 -35.76 15.92 -1.67
CA LEU A 81 -35.72 16.90 -0.61
C LEU A 81 -34.75 18.01 -1.00
N THR A 82 -35.29 19.19 -1.22
CA THR A 82 -34.53 20.41 -1.51
C THR A 82 -34.81 21.45 -0.44
N SER A 83 -33.93 22.44 -0.32
CA SER A 83 -34.11 23.50 0.67
C SER A 83 -33.41 24.79 0.25
N THR A 84 -33.71 25.86 0.97
CA THR A 84 -33.00 27.15 0.89
C THR A 84 -32.34 27.53 2.23
N CYS A 85 -32.22 26.58 3.16
CA CYS A 85 -31.37 26.77 4.33
C CYS A 85 -29.89 26.72 3.92
N GLY A 86 -29.04 27.43 4.64
CA GLY A 86 -27.59 27.28 4.51
C GLY A 86 -27.05 26.00 5.17
N ASP A 87 -27.95 25.12 5.63
CA ASP A 87 -27.69 23.89 6.35
C ASP A 87 -28.34 22.71 5.61
N PRO A 88 -27.95 21.46 5.93
CA PRO A 88 -28.60 20.25 5.42
C PRO A 88 -30.13 20.32 5.52
N PRO A 89 -30.87 20.05 4.42
CA PRO A 89 -32.32 20.00 4.39
C PRO A 89 -32.96 19.16 5.51
N LEU A 90 -32.34 18.05 5.92
CA LEU A 90 -32.82 17.19 7.01
C LEU A 90 -31.77 16.99 8.09
N ILE A 91 -32.10 17.38 9.32
CA ILE A 91 -31.27 17.23 10.50
C ILE A 91 -32.04 16.45 11.57
N ILE A 92 -31.50 15.30 11.99
CA ILE A 92 -32.07 14.43 13.03
C ILE A 92 -31.05 14.29 14.16
N ILE A 93 -31.23 15.07 15.22
CA ILE A 93 -30.23 15.17 16.30
C ILE A 93 -30.80 15.00 17.70
N GLN A 94 -30.03 14.39 18.59
CA GLN A 94 -30.35 14.34 20.03
C GLN A 94 -31.75 13.78 20.35
N ASN A 95 -32.22 12.75 19.61
CA ASN A 95 -33.50 12.09 19.88
C ASN A 95 -33.24 10.81 20.70
N PRO A 96 -33.36 10.85 22.04
CA PRO A 96 -33.00 9.71 22.88
C PRO A 96 -33.91 8.51 22.68
N SER A 97 -35.17 8.71 22.29
CA SER A 97 -36.13 7.62 22.10
C SER A 97 -36.10 7.01 20.69
N LEU A 98 -35.40 7.62 19.73
CA LEU A 98 -35.44 7.22 18.33
C LEU A 98 -34.69 5.91 18.09
N MET A 99 -35.39 4.88 17.62
CA MET A 99 -34.85 3.53 17.44
C MET A 99 -34.57 3.17 15.98
N HIS A 100 -35.31 3.74 15.04
CA HIS A 100 -35.15 3.49 13.61
C HIS A 100 -35.55 4.73 12.79
N VAL A 101 -34.90 4.89 11.64
CA VAL A 101 -35.23 5.87 10.61
C VAL A 101 -35.29 5.12 9.28
N ILE A 102 -36.38 5.30 8.53
CA ILE A 102 -36.61 4.64 7.25
C ILE A 102 -36.61 5.72 6.16
N PHE A 103 -35.83 5.50 5.11
CA PHE A 103 -35.82 6.31 3.90
C PHE A 103 -36.16 5.46 2.68
N ASP A 104 -36.61 6.12 1.61
CA ASP A 104 -36.67 5.53 0.28
C ASP A 104 -35.25 5.25 -0.22
N SER A 105 -35.03 4.09 -0.83
CA SER A 105 -33.70 3.72 -1.33
C SER A 105 -33.28 4.57 -2.53
N GLY A 106 -34.23 4.95 -3.40
CA GLY A 106 -33.94 5.83 -4.55
C GLY A 106 -33.55 7.22 -4.09
N PHE A 107 -34.25 7.76 -3.10
CA PHE A 107 -33.88 9.03 -2.48
C PHE A 107 -32.45 9.02 -1.93
N LEU A 108 -32.05 7.98 -1.19
CA LEU A 108 -30.68 7.91 -0.65
C LEU A 108 -29.60 7.77 -1.72
N GLN A 109 -29.91 7.14 -2.86
CA GLN A 109 -28.98 7.00 -3.98
C GLN A 109 -28.80 8.31 -4.76
N GLU A 110 -29.87 9.10 -4.89
CA GLU A 110 -29.88 10.32 -5.71
C GLU A 110 -29.58 11.59 -4.90
N ALA A 111 -29.80 11.58 -3.58
CA ALA A 111 -29.63 12.75 -2.74
C ALA A 111 -28.16 13.19 -2.64
N PRO A 112 -27.88 14.51 -2.72
CA PRO A 112 -26.56 15.05 -2.40
C PRO A 112 -26.09 14.63 -0.99
N PRO A 113 -24.79 14.37 -0.75
CA PRO A 113 -24.29 13.84 0.51
C PRO A 113 -24.55 14.72 1.75
N ASP A 114 -24.76 16.02 1.56
CA ASP A 114 -25.07 17.01 2.57
C ASP A 114 -26.58 17.19 2.80
N THR A 115 -27.42 16.36 2.17
CA THR A 115 -28.89 16.44 2.32
C THR A 115 -29.36 16.07 3.72
N ILE A 116 -28.69 15.09 4.36
CA ILE A 116 -29.15 14.45 5.60
C ILE A 116 -28.04 14.40 6.64
N VAL A 117 -28.34 14.85 7.86
CA VAL A 117 -27.46 14.72 9.03
C VAL A 117 -28.17 14.01 10.16
N ILE A 118 -27.61 12.88 10.61
CA ILE A 118 -28.14 12.10 11.75
C ILE A 118 -27.05 11.99 12.81
N ARG A 119 -27.22 12.60 13.99
CA ARG A 119 -26.20 12.61 15.07
C ARG A 119 -26.80 12.54 16.47
N GLY A 120 -26.11 11.89 17.41
CA GLY A 120 -26.49 11.93 18.83
C GLY A 120 -27.83 11.28 19.15
N ASN A 121 -28.25 10.24 18.40
CA ASN A 121 -29.47 9.47 18.66
C ASN A 121 -29.06 8.11 19.28
N PRO A 122 -28.92 8.01 20.62
CA PRO A 122 -28.23 6.90 21.29
C PRO A 122 -28.90 5.52 21.12
N ASN A 123 -30.22 5.49 20.90
CA ASN A 123 -30.98 4.25 20.74
C ASN A 123 -31.21 3.86 19.27
N LEU A 124 -30.69 4.65 18.32
CA LEU A 124 -30.84 4.37 16.90
C LEU A 124 -30.00 3.14 16.55
N ARG A 125 -30.67 2.07 16.11
CA ARG A 125 -29.99 0.79 15.88
C ARG A 125 -29.11 0.85 14.63
N LEU A 126 -27.92 0.27 14.74
CA LEU A 126 -26.91 0.22 13.69
C LEU A 126 -27.35 -0.57 12.45
N ASP A 127 -28.15 -1.63 12.61
CA ASP A 127 -28.62 -2.48 11.51
C ASP A 127 -29.46 -1.72 10.47
N TYR A 128 -30.25 -0.74 10.91
CA TYR A 128 -30.99 0.15 10.01
C TYR A 128 -30.10 1.19 9.34
N ILE A 129 -29.01 1.63 9.98
CA ILE A 129 -28.02 2.51 9.35
C ILE A 129 -27.17 1.69 8.35
N GLU A 130 -26.84 0.46 8.69
CA GLU A 130 -26.00 -0.44 7.89
C GLU A 130 -26.72 -1.00 6.67
N SER A 131 -28.06 -1.14 6.70
CA SER A 131 -28.81 -1.43 5.47
C SER A 131 -28.63 -0.37 4.40
N TYR A 132 -28.34 0.88 4.79
CA TYR A 132 -27.99 1.97 3.87
C TYR A 132 -26.49 2.03 3.55
N ARG A 133 -25.64 1.48 4.43
CA ARG A 133 -24.18 1.41 4.26
C ARG A 133 -23.71 0.24 3.38
N ASN A 134 -24.57 -0.76 3.18
CA ASN A 134 -24.28 -1.94 2.36
C ASN A 134 -24.27 -1.65 0.84
N GLU A 135 -24.62 -0.43 0.43
CA GLU A 135 -24.20 0.11 -0.85
C GLU A 135 -22.73 0.51 -0.75
N THR A 136 -21.92 -0.50 -1.06
CA THR A 136 -20.47 -0.56 -1.15
C THR A 136 -19.76 0.77 -1.41
N LEU A 137 -18.69 1.02 -0.65
CA LEU A 137 -17.58 1.94 -0.98
C LEU A 137 -16.83 1.46 -2.23
N THR A 138 -17.52 1.36 -3.37
CA THR A 138 -16.90 1.14 -4.69
C THR A 138 -16.23 2.41 -5.19
N ASN A 139 -16.62 3.56 -4.65
CA ASN A 139 -16.12 4.85 -5.07
C ASN A 139 -15.70 5.70 -3.86
N LEU A 140 -14.42 6.07 -3.78
CA LEU A 140 -13.90 6.99 -2.77
C LEU A 140 -14.16 8.46 -3.12
N ASP A 141 -15.02 8.78 -4.09
CA ASP A 141 -15.39 10.16 -4.42
C ASP A 141 -15.94 10.92 -3.21
N PHE A 142 -16.57 10.24 -2.24
CA PHE A 142 -16.99 10.90 -1.00
C PHE A 142 -15.80 11.47 -0.20
N MET A 143 -14.59 10.94 -0.38
CA MET A 143 -13.38 11.49 0.24
C MET A 143 -13.09 12.90 -0.30
N SER A 144 -13.59 13.27 -1.49
CA SER A 144 -13.48 14.63 -2.03
C SER A 144 -14.17 15.70 -1.17
N TYR A 145 -15.14 15.31 -0.34
CA TYR A 145 -15.77 16.22 0.62
C TYR A 145 -14.89 16.50 1.84
N PHE A 146 -13.79 15.78 2.01
CA PHE A 146 -12.79 16.00 3.05
C PHE A 146 -11.56 16.75 2.52
N ASN A 147 -11.68 17.54 1.44
CA ASN A 147 -10.56 18.35 0.90
C ASN A 147 -9.95 19.29 1.94
N ASP A 148 -10.74 19.72 2.92
CA ASP A 148 -10.30 20.61 3.99
C ASP A 148 -9.67 19.83 5.17
N PHE A 149 -9.68 18.50 5.11
CA PHE A 149 -9.14 17.64 6.15
C PHE A 149 -7.61 17.55 6.02
N VAL A 150 -6.92 18.45 6.70
CA VAL A 150 -5.47 18.39 6.85
C VAL A 150 -5.14 17.25 7.83
N LEU A 151 -4.61 16.15 7.32
CA LEU A 151 -4.08 15.08 8.18
C LEU A 151 -3.04 15.65 9.15
N VAL A 152 -3.22 15.38 10.45
CA VAL A 152 -2.32 15.86 11.50
C VAL A 152 -0.93 15.27 11.25
N LYS A 153 0.02 16.15 10.93
CA LYS A 153 1.35 15.84 10.36
C LYS A 153 2.30 14.99 11.23
N ARG A 154 1.85 14.39 12.35
CA ARG A 154 2.77 14.05 13.44
C ARG A 154 2.59 12.76 14.26
N LEU A 155 1.68 11.81 13.96
CA LEU A 155 1.59 10.65 14.87
C LEU A 155 1.64 9.24 14.27
N CYS A 156 1.15 8.96 13.05
CA CYS A 156 1.30 7.64 12.43
C CYS A 156 1.29 7.74 10.89
N ASP A 157 1.83 6.74 10.21
CA ASP A 157 1.50 6.50 8.80
C ASP A 157 0.01 6.20 8.72
N HIS A 158 -0.73 6.98 7.93
CA HIS A 158 -2.16 6.78 7.74
C HIS A 158 -2.33 5.85 6.54
N GLY A 159 -3.09 4.76 6.74
CA GLY A 159 -3.32 3.80 5.68
C GLY A 159 -4.72 3.23 5.69
N ILE A 160 -5.19 2.82 4.51
CA ILE A 160 -6.38 2.03 4.31
C ILE A 160 -5.89 0.63 3.91
N ALA A 161 -6.20 -0.37 4.72
CA ALA A 161 -5.81 -1.77 4.50
C ALA A 161 -6.97 -2.72 4.81
N ASP A 162 -6.76 -4.01 4.53
CA ASP A 162 -7.67 -5.12 4.87
C ASP A 162 -9.10 -5.02 4.30
N ASN A 163 -9.30 -4.22 3.24
CA ASN A 163 -10.58 -4.09 2.57
C ASN A 163 -10.58 -4.79 1.21
N LYS A 164 -11.17 -5.99 1.15
CA LYS A 164 -11.27 -6.83 -0.05
C LYS A 164 -12.04 -6.20 -1.21
N LYS A 165 -12.86 -5.18 -0.94
CA LYS A 165 -13.64 -4.45 -1.96
C LYS A 165 -13.03 -3.11 -2.32
N LEU A 166 -12.01 -2.65 -1.61
CA LEU A 166 -11.36 -1.38 -1.91
C LEU A 166 -10.73 -1.46 -3.29
N CYS A 167 -11.11 -0.52 -4.16
CA CYS A 167 -10.45 -0.32 -5.43
C CYS A 167 -10.38 1.17 -5.77
N VAL A 168 -9.23 1.76 -5.47
CA VAL A 168 -8.84 3.11 -5.88
C VAL A 168 -8.22 3.00 -7.25
N SER A 169 -9.01 3.29 -8.27
CA SER A 169 -8.61 3.22 -9.68
C SER A 169 -7.38 4.10 -9.97
N ASN A 170 -7.31 5.32 -9.41
CA ASN A 170 -6.16 6.21 -9.54
C ASN A 170 -5.54 6.55 -8.17
N PRO A 171 -4.64 5.69 -7.63
CA PRO A 171 -4.02 5.92 -6.34
C PRO A 171 -3.08 7.14 -6.34
N MET A 172 -2.53 7.54 -7.49
CA MET A 172 -1.66 8.70 -7.59
C MET A 172 -2.43 10.00 -7.33
N GLU A 173 -3.59 10.18 -7.97
CA GLU A 173 -4.48 11.32 -7.75
C GLU A 173 -4.97 11.36 -6.29
N PHE A 174 -5.37 10.21 -5.76
CA PHE A 174 -5.76 10.10 -4.36
C PHE A 174 -4.64 10.55 -3.41
N LYS A 175 -3.40 10.12 -3.64
CA LYS A 175 -2.27 10.52 -2.80
C LYS A 175 -1.89 11.99 -2.92
N LYS A 176 -2.00 12.59 -4.12
CA LYS A 176 -1.82 14.04 -4.31
C LYS A 176 -2.80 14.81 -3.43
N LYS A 177 -4.03 14.31 -3.31
CA LYS A 177 -5.12 14.93 -2.58
C LYS A 177 -5.03 14.76 -1.06
N PHE A 178 -4.66 13.56 -0.60
CA PHE A 178 -4.69 13.19 0.82
C PHE A 178 -3.30 13.07 1.48
N GLY A 179 -2.24 13.56 0.85
CA GLY A 179 -0.90 13.59 1.47
C GLY A 179 -0.24 12.22 1.57
N SER A 180 -0.32 11.42 0.51
CA SER A 180 0.35 10.12 0.37
C SER A 180 0.00 9.05 1.42
N PRO A 181 -1.29 8.78 1.70
CA PRO A 181 -1.66 7.66 2.56
C PRO A 181 -1.23 6.31 1.94
N ILE A 182 -0.99 5.34 2.81
CA ILE A 182 -0.72 3.95 2.41
C ILE A 182 -2.05 3.33 1.97
N ILE A 183 -2.14 2.86 0.74
CA ILE A 183 -3.34 2.18 0.24
C ILE A 183 -2.95 0.74 -0.06
N ASP A 184 -3.35 -0.19 0.80
CA ASP A 184 -3.18 -1.62 0.55
C ASP A 184 -4.41 -2.18 -0.16
N GLN A 185 -4.25 -2.43 -1.45
CA GLN A 185 -5.28 -3.00 -2.33
C GLN A 185 -4.96 -4.44 -2.71
N SER A 186 -3.93 -5.05 -2.11
CA SER A 186 -3.44 -6.38 -2.48
C SER A 186 -4.47 -7.50 -2.28
N SER A 187 -5.45 -7.28 -1.40
CA SER A 187 -6.53 -8.22 -1.14
C SER A 187 -7.61 -8.26 -2.23
N ASN A 188 -7.66 -7.26 -3.13
CA ASN A 188 -8.62 -7.16 -4.22
C ASN A 188 -7.94 -7.47 -5.57
N LYS A 189 -8.02 -8.74 -5.99
CA LYS A 189 -7.36 -9.22 -7.23
C LYS A 189 -7.92 -8.63 -8.52
N ASP A 190 -9.17 -8.16 -8.48
CA ASP A 190 -9.86 -7.61 -9.65
C ASP A 190 -9.65 -6.10 -9.78
N CYS A 191 -8.91 -5.49 -8.84
CA CYS A 191 -8.64 -4.06 -8.87
C CYS A 191 -7.46 -3.73 -9.78
N THR A 192 -7.76 -3.18 -10.95
CA THR A 192 -6.76 -2.58 -11.84
C THR A 192 -6.58 -1.11 -11.50
N THR A 193 -5.36 -0.72 -11.15
CA THR A 193 -5.03 0.67 -10.85
C THR A 193 -4.26 1.31 -12.01
N ILE A 194 -4.68 2.51 -12.41
CA ILE A 194 -4.13 3.28 -13.51
C ILE A 194 -3.59 4.59 -12.95
N CYS A 195 -2.33 4.91 -13.27
CA CYS A 195 -1.67 6.14 -12.84
C CYS A 195 -1.08 6.88 -14.02
N ASP A 196 -0.99 8.20 -13.92
CA ASP A 196 -0.41 9.02 -14.98
C ASP A 196 1.09 8.75 -15.12
N GLY A 197 1.57 8.70 -16.37
CA GLY A 197 2.99 8.72 -16.69
C GLY A 197 3.62 10.10 -16.46
N GLY A 198 4.93 10.18 -16.65
CA GLY A 198 5.69 11.42 -16.56
C GLY A 198 7.17 11.20 -16.23
N GLU A 199 7.82 12.29 -15.85
CA GLU A 199 9.20 12.26 -15.37
C GLU A 199 9.27 11.66 -13.96
N VAL A 200 10.12 10.64 -13.82
CA VAL A 200 10.31 9.93 -12.57
C VAL A 200 11.30 10.72 -11.71
N ASN A 201 10.78 11.33 -10.65
CA ASN A 201 11.54 11.98 -9.59
C ASN A 201 11.12 11.42 -8.22
N GLU A 202 11.73 11.87 -7.13
CA GLU A 202 11.39 11.37 -5.78
C GLU A 202 9.91 11.57 -5.42
N HIS A 203 9.30 12.67 -5.89
CA HIS A 203 7.88 12.93 -5.67
C HIS A 203 7.00 11.94 -6.44
N TYR A 204 7.30 11.68 -7.71
CA TYR A 204 6.63 10.67 -8.51
C TYR A 204 6.72 9.28 -7.86
N LEU A 205 7.93 8.88 -7.42
CA LEU A 205 8.16 7.59 -6.77
C LEU A 205 7.38 7.43 -5.45
N ALA A 206 7.18 8.51 -4.70
CA ALA A 206 6.33 8.48 -3.50
C ALA A 206 4.84 8.25 -3.83
N LEU A 207 4.38 8.71 -5.00
CA LEU A 207 2.98 8.61 -5.40
C LEU A 207 2.66 7.30 -6.16
N VAL A 208 3.58 6.79 -6.97
CA VAL A 208 3.35 5.64 -7.87
C VAL A 208 3.17 4.29 -7.16
N ALA A 209 3.42 4.21 -5.85
CA ALA A 209 3.27 2.96 -5.12
C ALA A 209 1.85 2.39 -5.23
N GLY A 210 1.70 1.14 -5.64
CA GLY A 210 0.40 0.48 -5.82
C GLY A 210 -0.28 0.77 -7.17
N CYS A 211 0.44 1.40 -8.11
CA CYS A 211 0.03 1.49 -9.50
C CYS A 211 0.36 0.19 -10.24
N ASP A 212 -0.61 -0.34 -10.99
CA ASP A 212 -0.49 -1.53 -11.83
C ASP A 212 -0.18 -1.16 -13.29
N THR A 213 -0.91 -0.17 -13.82
CA THR A 213 -0.77 0.34 -15.18
C THR A 213 -0.40 1.82 -15.16
N ILE A 214 0.58 2.21 -15.99
CA ILE A 214 0.93 3.60 -16.24
C ILE A 214 0.30 4.06 -17.56
N ASP A 215 -0.49 5.13 -17.51
CA ASP A 215 -1.08 5.80 -18.66
C ASP A 215 -0.18 6.95 -19.12
N GLY A 216 0.60 6.70 -20.18
CA GLY A 216 1.65 7.60 -20.66
C GLY A 216 3.04 7.00 -20.49
N SER A 217 4.06 7.81 -20.80
CA SER A 217 5.47 7.40 -20.77
C SER A 217 6.07 7.51 -19.37
N LEU A 218 7.01 6.64 -19.02
CA LEU A 218 7.89 6.78 -17.85
C LEU A 218 9.25 7.30 -18.30
N ILE A 219 9.64 8.46 -17.78
CA ILE A 219 10.88 9.14 -18.21
C ILE A 219 11.85 9.24 -17.02
N ILE A 220 12.90 8.43 -17.04
CA ILE A 220 14.01 8.46 -16.10
C ILE A 220 15.17 9.20 -16.78
N ARG A 221 15.37 10.47 -16.43
CA ARG A 221 16.38 11.32 -17.08
C ARG A 221 17.28 12.03 -16.08
N GLY A 222 18.58 12.09 -16.37
CA GLY A 222 19.50 12.94 -15.61
C GLY A 222 19.79 12.49 -14.17
N TRP A 223 19.46 11.24 -13.81
CA TRP A 223 19.71 10.73 -12.46
C TRP A 223 21.21 10.59 -12.18
N ASN A 224 21.59 10.81 -10.93
CA ASN A 224 22.93 10.52 -10.42
C ASN A 224 22.81 9.57 -9.23
N GLY A 225 22.80 8.28 -9.54
CA GLY A 225 22.46 7.23 -8.60
C GLY A 225 20.96 6.93 -8.54
N VAL A 226 20.62 5.94 -7.72
CA VAL A 226 19.25 5.46 -7.54
C VAL A 226 18.51 6.36 -6.55
N LEU A 227 17.32 6.82 -6.92
CA LEU A 227 16.45 7.62 -6.05
C LEU A 227 15.79 6.77 -4.96
N LYS A 228 15.36 7.42 -3.87
CA LYS A 228 14.58 6.78 -2.82
C LYS A 228 13.23 6.30 -3.35
N ASN A 229 12.73 5.20 -2.81
CA ASN A 229 11.43 4.60 -3.13
C ASN A 229 11.32 4.07 -4.57
N ILE A 230 12.44 3.81 -5.24
CA ILE A 230 12.48 3.27 -6.60
C ILE A 230 11.79 1.90 -6.72
N GLU A 231 11.78 1.15 -5.63
CA GLU A 231 11.12 -0.15 -5.50
C GLU A 231 9.60 -0.07 -5.70
N ASN A 232 9.01 1.12 -5.59
CA ASN A 232 7.59 1.32 -5.88
C ASN A 232 7.24 1.08 -7.35
N LEU A 233 8.22 1.12 -8.26
CA LEU A 233 8.03 0.74 -9.66
C LEU A 233 7.85 -0.78 -9.85
N ALA A 234 8.17 -1.58 -8.83
CA ALA A 234 8.07 -3.04 -8.94
C ALA A 234 6.61 -3.52 -9.05
N SER A 235 5.62 -2.72 -8.64
CA SER A 235 4.19 -3.08 -8.81
C SER A 235 3.68 -2.89 -10.23
N VAL A 236 4.41 -2.15 -11.08
CA VAL A 236 3.95 -1.80 -12.42
C VAL A 236 4.06 -3.02 -13.35
N HIS A 237 2.93 -3.40 -13.94
CA HIS A 237 2.81 -4.49 -14.92
C HIS A 237 2.76 -3.99 -16.35
N ARG A 238 2.24 -2.78 -16.58
CA ARG A 238 2.06 -2.24 -17.93
C ARG A 238 2.37 -0.75 -17.98
N ILE A 239 3.06 -0.32 -19.04
CA ILE A 239 3.25 1.09 -19.38
C ILE A 239 2.65 1.29 -20.77
N LYS A 240 1.61 2.14 -20.90
CA LYS A 240 0.99 2.41 -22.21
C LYS A 240 1.85 3.29 -23.11
N GLY A 241 2.68 4.16 -22.53
CA GLY A 241 3.64 4.97 -23.26
C GLY A 241 5.01 4.32 -23.39
N ALA A 242 6.04 5.14 -23.67
CA ALA A 242 7.42 4.69 -23.75
C ALA A 242 8.07 4.57 -22.36
N LEU A 243 9.02 3.66 -22.21
CA LEU A 243 9.96 3.63 -21.10
C LEU A 243 11.29 4.23 -21.55
N GLU A 244 11.62 5.41 -21.05
CA GLU A 244 12.84 6.15 -21.39
C GLU A 244 13.79 6.20 -20.20
N ILE A 245 15.01 5.68 -20.34
CA ILE A 245 16.09 5.79 -19.37
C ILE A 245 17.28 6.45 -20.06
N THR A 246 17.44 7.76 -19.87
CA THR A 246 18.36 8.56 -20.68
C THR A 246 19.27 9.47 -19.87
N ASN A 247 20.53 9.59 -20.29
CA ASN A 247 21.49 10.54 -19.72
C ASN A 247 21.63 10.42 -18.19
N THR A 248 21.64 9.20 -17.65
CA THR A 248 21.84 8.97 -16.21
C THR A 248 23.29 8.60 -15.89
N SER A 249 23.66 8.68 -14.62
CA SER A 249 24.97 8.31 -14.09
C SER A 249 24.82 7.42 -12.85
N ASN A 250 25.75 6.49 -12.65
CA ASN A 250 25.86 5.66 -11.43
C ASN A 250 24.62 4.81 -11.09
N LEU A 251 23.84 4.36 -12.08
CA LEU A 251 22.66 3.51 -11.84
C LEU A 251 23.01 2.09 -11.35
N GLY A 252 24.20 1.57 -11.69
CA GLY A 252 24.59 0.21 -11.32
C GLY A 252 23.71 -0.84 -11.99
N THR A 253 23.17 -1.76 -11.19
CA THR A 253 22.23 -2.79 -11.66
C THR A 253 20.79 -2.32 -11.50
N PHE A 254 20.10 -2.12 -12.63
CA PHE A 254 18.73 -1.62 -12.66
C PHE A 254 17.73 -2.78 -12.76
N LYS A 255 17.02 -3.08 -11.66
CA LYS A 255 16.13 -4.26 -11.52
C LYS A 255 14.75 -3.94 -10.92
N TYR A 256 14.32 -2.68 -11.06
CA TYR A 256 13.15 -2.16 -10.35
C TYR A 256 11.82 -2.42 -11.05
N PHE A 257 11.84 -2.95 -12.28
CA PHE A 257 10.66 -3.35 -13.05
C PHE A 257 10.43 -4.87 -13.00
N ALA A 258 10.41 -5.43 -11.80
CA ALA A 258 10.35 -6.89 -11.59
C ALA A 258 9.08 -7.54 -12.19
N ASN A 259 7.96 -6.82 -12.23
CA ASN A 259 6.67 -7.34 -12.71
C ASN A 259 6.22 -6.75 -14.05
N LEU A 260 7.03 -5.91 -14.69
CA LEU A 260 6.67 -5.23 -15.95
C LEU A 260 6.59 -6.25 -17.09
N LYS A 261 5.41 -6.33 -17.72
CA LYS A 261 5.08 -7.29 -18.79
C LYS A 261 4.94 -6.63 -20.15
N GLU A 262 4.42 -5.40 -20.19
CA GLU A 262 4.07 -4.73 -21.43
C GLU A 262 4.53 -3.27 -21.42
N VAL A 263 5.14 -2.83 -22.52
CA VAL A 263 5.55 -1.43 -22.71
C VAL A 263 5.11 -0.94 -24.08
N GLY A 264 4.55 0.27 -24.12
CA GLY A 264 4.16 0.97 -25.32
C GLY A 264 2.75 0.67 -25.81
N ASP A 265 2.45 1.30 -26.93
CA ASP A 265 1.21 1.23 -27.69
C ASP A 265 1.53 1.36 -29.18
N ASN A 266 0.64 0.86 -30.03
CA ASN A 266 0.80 0.82 -31.48
C ASN A 266 0.75 2.21 -32.15
N GLY A 267 0.43 3.28 -31.40
CA GLY A 267 0.41 4.66 -31.90
C GLY A 267 1.70 5.45 -31.67
N LEU A 268 2.70 4.91 -30.97
CA LEU A 268 3.90 5.66 -30.60
C LEU A 268 4.88 5.80 -31.78
N GLY A 269 5.23 7.03 -32.11
CA GLY A 269 6.27 7.35 -33.10
C GLY A 269 7.71 7.14 -32.61
N SER A 270 7.90 6.84 -31.33
CA SER A 270 9.20 6.56 -30.68
C SER A 270 9.34 5.08 -30.32
N PRO A 271 10.56 4.58 -30.04
CA PRO A 271 10.74 3.26 -29.45
C PRO A 271 9.90 3.09 -28.18
N GLY A 272 9.35 1.89 -27.97
CA GLY A 272 8.62 1.58 -26.74
C GLY A 272 9.57 1.52 -25.53
N ILE A 273 10.80 1.03 -25.73
CA ILE A 273 11.86 1.07 -24.72
C ILE A 273 13.07 1.79 -25.30
N GLU A 274 13.53 2.84 -24.62
CA GLU A 274 14.73 3.59 -24.95
C GLU A 274 15.65 3.67 -23.72
N ILE A 275 16.87 3.14 -23.83
CA ILE A 275 17.90 3.17 -22.78
C ILE A 275 19.20 3.69 -23.39
N THR A 276 19.47 4.99 -23.26
CA THR A 276 20.57 5.64 -23.98
C THR A 276 21.42 6.56 -23.11
N ASN A 277 22.73 6.61 -23.38
CA ASN A 277 23.69 7.50 -22.72
C ASN A 277 23.73 7.36 -21.18
N ASN A 278 23.67 6.14 -20.64
CA ASN A 278 23.73 5.93 -19.19
C ASN A 278 25.13 5.47 -18.75
N GLU A 279 25.88 6.37 -18.11
CA GLU A 279 27.18 6.07 -17.51
C GLU A 279 26.98 5.36 -16.16
N GLY A 280 27.81 4.39 -15.78
CA GLY A 280 27.58 3.65 -14.53
C GLY A 280 26.50 2.57 -14.62
N LEU A 281 25.76 2.44 -15.73
CA LEU A 281 24.76 1.39 -15.90
C LEU A 281 25.44 0.07 -16.26
N VAL A 282 25.35 -0.91 -15.36
CA VAL A 282 26.04 -2.21 -15.47
C VAL A 282 25.12 -3.29 -16.04
N SER A 283 23.85 -3.29 -15.66
CA SER A 283 22.85 -4.24 -16.16
C SER A 283 21.44 -3.67 -16.06
N VAL A 284 20.55 -4.10 -16.95
CA VAL A 284 19.11 -3.79 -16.93
C VAL A 284 18.34 -5.10 -16.97
N ASP A 285 17.52 -5.33 -15.95
CA ASP A 285 16.74 -6.54 -15.76
C ASP A 285 15.24 -6.22 -15.71
N ILE A 286 14.50 -6.75 -16.68
CA ILE A 286 13.04 -6.65 -16.80
C ILE A 286 12.52 -8.08 -17.07
N PRO A 287 12.53 -8.96 -16.06
CA PRO A 287 12.47 -10.41 -16.27
C PRO A 287 11.10 -10.92 -16.74
N MET A 288 10.05 -10.12 -16.58
CA MET A 288 8.68 -10.47 -16.92
C MET A 288 8.23 -9.87 -18.26
N LEU A 289 9.12 -9.21 -19.01
CA LEU A 289 8.77 -8.49 -20.24
C LEU A 289 8.30 -9.48 -21.32
N LYS A 290 7.08 -9.27 -21.82
CA LYS A 290 6.47 -10.13 -22.85
C LYS A 290 6.29 -9.41 -24.17
N HIS A 291 5.88 -8.14 -24.13
CA HIS A 291 5.53 -7.40 -25.33
C HIS A 291 6.02 -5.96 -25.27
N VAL A 292 6.60 -5.52 -26.38
CA VAL A 292 6.92 -4.11 -26.64
C VAL A 292 6.19 -3.66 -27.90
N TYR A 293 5.35 -2.64 -27.75
CA TYR A 293 4.55 -2.06 -28.84
C TYR A 293 5.11 -0.68 -29.21
N SER A 294 5.14 -0.40 -30.51
CA SER A 294 5.50 0.91 -31.07
C SER A 294 5.18 0.90 -32.57
N ALA A 295 4.79 2.05 -33.13
CA ALA A 295 4.68 2.24 -34.58
C ALA A 295 6.05 2.44 -35.24
N ASN A 296 7.09 2.73 -34.44
CA ASN A 296 8.44 2.90 -34.91
C ASN A 296 9.01 1.56 -35.41
N THR A 297 9.85 1.62 -36.44
CA THR A 297 10.61 0.45 -36.93
C THR A 297 11.51 -0.13 -35.85
N THR A 298 11.97 0.68 -34.91
CA THR A 298 12.77 0.25 -33.75
C THR A 298 11.91 0.36 -32.50
N LYS A 299 11.57 -0.80 -31.92
CA LYS A 299 10.75 -0.91 -30.70
C LYS A 299 11.60 -0.86 -29.43
N VAL A 300 12.80 -1.41 -29.47
CA VAL A 300 13.75 -1.43 -28.35
C VAL A 300 15.08 -0.83 -28.82
N LEU A 301 15.50 0.24 -28.16
CA LEU A 301 16.74 0.95 -28.44
C LEU A 301 17.59 1.02 -27.16
N ILE A 302 18.69 0.28 -27.12
CA ILE A 302 19.64 0.25 -25.99
C ILE A 302 21.03 0.51 -26.55
N VAL A 303 21.49 1.77 -26.52
CA VAL A 303 22.76 2.18 -27.15
C VAL A 303 23.53 3.16 -26.29
N LYS A 304 24.85 3.28 -26.51
CA LYS A 304 25.69 4.27 -25.79
C LYS A 304 25.68 4.11 -24.25
N ASN A 305 25.67 2.87 -23.76
CA ASN A 305 25.80 2.54 -22.33
C ASN A 305 27.13 1.79 -22.10
N PRO A 306 28.26 2.50 -21.87
CA PRO A 306 29.61 1.93 -22.03
C PRO A 306 29.94 0.77 -21.08
N GLN A 307 29.28 0.70 -19.93
CA GLN A 307 29.50 -0.34 -18.91
C GLN A 307 28.42 -1.42 -18.90
N LEU A 308 27.43 -1.33 -19.80
CA LEU A 308 26.31 -2.26 -19.85
C LEU A 308 26.78 -3.63 -20.30
N GLY A 309 26.67 -4.60 -19.39
CA GLY A 309 26.92 -6.01 -19.67
C GLY A 309 25.64 -6.82 -19.55
N MET A 310 25.36 -7.65 -20.54
CA MET A 310 24.15 -8.47 -20.59
C MET A 310 24.50 -9.91 -20.97
N LYS A 311 23.71 -10.87 -20.47
CA LYS A 311 23.79 -12.23 -20.99
C LYS A 311 23.02 -12.29 -22.30
N LYS A 312 23.48 -13.12 -23.23
CA LYS A 312 22.82 -13.34 -24.53
C LYS A 312 21.36 -13.77 -24.37
N MET A 313 21.04 -14.57 -23.36
CA MET A 313 19.66 -14.94 -23.03
C MET A 313 18.78 -13.73 -22.67
N ASP A 314 19.33 -12.77 -21.93
CA ASP A 314 18.61 -11.54 -21.57
C ASP A 314 18.36 -10.69 -22.82
N VAL A 315 19.33 -10.62 -23.73
CA VAL A 315 19.18 -9.91 -25.01
C VAL A 315 18.17 -10.60 -25.93
N ASP A 316 18.18 -11.93 -26.00
CA ASP A 316 17.20 -12.73 -26.74
C ASP A 316 15.78 -12.57 -26.19
N HIS A 317 15.65 -12.31 -24.88
CA HIS A 317 14.38 -11.95 -24.25
C HIS A 317 13.82 -10.63 -24.80
N TYR A 318 14.64 -9.58 -24.93
CA TYR A 318 14.23 -8.33 -25.59
C TYR A 318 13.89 -8.52 -27.07
N TYR A 319 14.65 -9.34 -27.81
CA TYR A 319 14.33 -9.67 -29.21
C TYR A 319 12.95 -10.31 -29.33
N THR A 320 12.62 -11.24 -28.43
CA THR A 320 11.34 -11.92 -28.43
C THR A 320 10.21 -10.94 -28.08
N ALA A 321 10.39 -10.10 -27.05
CA ALA A 321 9.40 -9.12 -26.65
C ALA A 321 9.11 -8.06 -27.73
N ALA A 322 10.09 -7.74 -28.57
CA ALA A 322 9.94 -6.82 -29.71
C ALA A 322 9.36 -7.48 -30.98
N ASN A 323 9.07 -8.78 -30.98
CA ASN A 323 8.72 -9.59 -32.16
C ASN A 323 9.84 -9.73 -33.20
N GLY A 324 11.09 -9.77 -32.75
CA GLY A 324 12.27 -10.13 -33.54
C GLY A 324 13.39 -9.10 -33.52
N LYS A 325 14.60 -9.58 -33.85
CA LYS A 325 15.84 -8.79 -33.84
C LYS A 325 15.83 -7.57 -34.79
N ALA A 326 15.05 -7.63 -35.86
CA ALA A 326 14.93 -6.51 -36.81
C ALA A 326 14.33 -5.23 -36.19
N TYR A 327 13.58 -5.37 -35.09
CA TYR A 327 12.92 -4.27 -34.39
C TYR A 327 13.71 -3.77 -33.17
N THR A 328 14.97 -4.19 -33.04
CA THR A 328 15.79 -3.91 -31.85
C THR A 328 17.19 -3.47 -32.24
N ILE A 329 17.72 -2.48 -31.53
CA ILE A 329 19.12 -2.05 -31.64
C ILE A 329 19.70 -2.06 -30.23
N ILE A 330 20.58 -3.03 -29.94
CA ILE A 330 21.13 -3.27 -28.60
C ILE A 330 22.66 -3.35 -28.70
N GLU A 331 23.35 -2.39 -28.07
CA GLU A 331 24.80 -2.38 -27.87
C GLU A 331 25.11 -2.78 -26.42
N PHE A 332 25.84 -3.87 -26.23
CA PHE A 332 26.19 -4.39 -24.91
C PHE A 332 27.52 -5.14 -24.93
N LYS A 333 28.17 -5.25 -23.78
CA LYS A 333 29.29 -6.18 -23.56
C LYS A 333 28.74 -7.55 -23.20
N ASP A 334 29.01 -8.57 -24.02
CA ASP A 334 28.58 -9.94 -23.73
C ASP A 334 29.27 -10.45 -22.45
N LYS A 335 28.48 -10.92 -21.48
CA LYS A 335 28.95 -11.52 -20.22
C LYS A 335 28.68 -13.02 -20.14
N THR A 336 28.33 -13.68 -21.25
CA THR A 336 27.98 -15.11 -21.24
C THR A 336 29.16 -16.05 -21.09
N THR A 337 30.36 -15.60 -21.42
CA THR A 337 31.56 -16.40 -21.26
C THR A 337 31.87 -16.55 -19.76
N PHE A 338 31.92 -17.77 -19.27
CA PHE A 338 32.39 -18.11 -17.91
C PHE A 338 33.73 -17.43 -17.57
N LEU A 339 34.57 -17.21 -18.58
CA LEU A 339 35.83 -16.47 -18.46
C LEU A 339 35.64 -15.01 -18.03
N ASP A 340 34.58 -14.32 -18.46
CA ASP A 340 34.31 -12.92 -18.06
C ASP A 340 33.88 -12.82 -16.59
N GLU A 341 33.07 -13.77 -16.10
CA GLU A 341 32.79 -13.89 -14.66
C GLU A 341 34.08 -14.24 -13.88
N LEU A 342 34.96 -15.09 -14.43
CA LEU A 342 36.23 -15.44 -13.79
C LEU A 342 37.24 -14.30 -13.73
N ILE A 343 37.24 -13.41 -14.73
CA ILE A 343 38.13 -12.23 -14.78
C ILE A 343 37.75 -11.23 -13.69
N ASP A 344 36.47 -10.99 -13.43
CA ASP A 344 36.03 -10.12 -12.32
C ASP A 344 36.45 -10.67 -10.94
N TYR A 345 36.61 -12.00 -10.83
CA TYR A 345 37.09 -12.69 -9.63
C TYR A 345 38.56 -13.15 -9.71
N TRP A 346 39.36 -12.58 -10.61
CA TRP A 346 40.76 -12.98 -10.80
C TRP A 346 41.58 -12.87 -9.50
N TRP A 347 41.27 -11.89 -8.65
CA TRP A 347 41.90 -11.72 -7.34
C TRP A 347 41.53 -12.84 -6.34
N LEU A 348 40.30 -13.38 -6.37
CA LEU A 348 39.92 -14.54 -5.57
C LEU A 348 40.62 -15.80 -6.05
N PHE A 349 40.78 -15.94 -7.37
CA PHE A 349 41.53 -17.05 -7.95
C PHE A 349 43.01 -17.00 -7.53
N LEU A 350 43.63 -15.81 -7.56
CA LEU A 350 44.99 -15.58 -7.05
C LEU A 350 45.11 -15.87 -5.55
N LEU A 351 44.14 -15.46 -4.73
CA LEU A 351 44.09 -15.80 -3.30
C LEU A 351 43.94 -17.30 -3.08
N GLY A 352 43.11 -17.98 -3.87
CA GLY A 352 42.95 -19.43 -3.86
C GLY A 352 44.27 -20.14 -4.16
N ILE A 353 44.97 -19.73 -5.22
CA ILE A 353 46.30 -20.25 -5.57
C ILE A 353 47.31 -19.99 -4.45
N LEU A 354 47.35 -18.77 -3.90
CA LEU A 354 48.24 -18.42 -2.80
C LEU A 354 47.97 -19.31 -1.57
N SER A 355 46.70 -19.57 -1.24
CA SER A 355 46.31 -20.42 -0.13
C SER A 355 46.74 -21.88 -0.34
N ILE A 356 46.61 -22.41 -1.57
CA ILE A 356 47.09 -23.75 -1.93
C ILE A 356 48.61 -23.82 -1.81
N ILE A 357 49.34 -22.80 -2.29
CA ILE A 357 50.80 -22.73 -2.17
C ILE A 357 51.21 -22.71 -0.69
N LEU A 358 50.56 -21.89 0.14
CA LEU A 358 50.81 -21.85 1.59
C LEU A 358 50.56 -23.20 2.26
N LEU A 359 49.50 -23.91 1.85
CA LEU A 359 49.17 -25.24 2.38
C LEU A 359 50.22 -26.28 1.98
N ILE A 360 50.69 -26.25 0.73
CA ILE A 360 51.80 -27.10 0.26
C ILE A 360 53.08 -26.80 1.06
N VAL A 361 53.42 -25.53 1.25
CA VAL A 361 54.58 -25.12 2.06
C VAL A 361 54.44 -25.62 3.49
N ALA A 362 53.26 -25.49 4.10
CA ALA A 362 52.99 -25.97 5.46
C ALA A 362 53.11 -27.50 5.57
N VAL A 363 52.63 -28.26 4.58
CA VAL A 363 52.78 -29.72 4.53
C VAL A 363 54.25 -30.11 4.39
N ILE A 364 55.00 -29.45 3.51
CA ILE A 364 56.44 -29.70 3.36
C ILE A 364 57.18 -29.38 4.68
N PHE A 365 56.88 -28.24 5.32
CA PHE A 365 57.45 -27.88 6.61
C PHE A 365 57.05 -28.86 7.72
N GLY A 366 55.80 -29.32 7.72
CA GLY A 366 55.28 -30.34 8.63
C GLY A 366 56.00 -31.68 8.49
N VAL A 367 56.23 -32.15 7.25
CA VAL A 367 56.98 -33.38 6.99
C VAL A 367 58.46 -33.25 7.39
N VAL A 368 59.07 -32.09 7.14
CA VAL A 368 60.48 -31.80 7.51
C VAL A 368 60.64 -31.70 9.02
N THR A 369 59.68 -31.10 9.72
CA THR A 369 59.71 -30.97 11.19
C THR A 369 59.30 -32.26 11.90
N ALA A 370 58.35 -33.03 11.36
CA ALA A 370 57.95 -34.34 11.87
C ALA A 370 59.07 -35.39 11.77
N LYS A 371 59.96 -35.29 10.78
CA LYS A 371 61.18 -36.12 10.72
C LYS A 371 62.20 -35.83 11.83
N LYS A 372 62.01 -34.79 12.65
CA LYS A 372 62.99 -34.39 13.69
C LYS A 372 62.58 -34.63 15.14
N LYS A 373 61.43 -35.26 15.42
CA LYS A 373 61.02 -35.62 16.79
C LYS A 373 60.30 -36.98 16.85
N THR A 374 61.04 -38.07 16.67
CA THR A 374 60.72 -39.34 17.35
C THR A 374 61.45 -39.35 18.68
N GLY A 375 60.77 -38.93 19.74
CA GLY A 375 61.36 -38.91 21.08
C GLY A 375 60.42 -38.35 22.12
N LEU A 376 59.28 -39.00 22.31
CA LEU A 376 58.54 -39.04 23.59
C LEU A 376 57.35 -40.00 23.42
N ALA A 377 57.67 -41.29 23.37
CA ALA A 377 56.68 -42.32 23.68
C ALA A 377 56.54 -42.35 25.21
N LEU A 378 55.31 -42.19 25.70
CA LEU A 378 54.98 -42.48 27.11
C LEU A 378 55.37 -43.94 27.43
N PRO A 379 55.84 -44.22 28.67
CA PRO A 379 56.16 -45.58 29.06
C PRO A 379 54.88 -46.44 29.05
N PRO A 380 54.94 -47.71 28.61
CA PRO A 380 53.78 -48.59 28.62
C PRO A 380 53.31 -48.88 30.07
N PRO A 381 51.99 -49.01 30.29
CA PRO A 381 51.40 -49.26 31.61
C PRO A 381 51.88 -50.59 32.22
N PRO A 382 51.81 -50.74 33.56
CA PRO A 382 51.03 -49.95 34.52
C PRO A 382 51.78 -48.72 35.10
N TYR A 383 51.11 -47.57 35.10
CA TYR A 383 51.62 -46.32 35.68
C TYR A 383 51.58 -46.39 37.21
N ILE A 384 52.74 -46.57 37.83
CA ILE A 384 52.90 -46.48 39.28
C ILE A 384 52.94 -45.01 39.66
N LEU A 385 51.79 -44.44 40.03
CA LEU A 385 51.70 -43.06 40.53
C LEU A 385 52.32 -42.97 41.92
N ASP A 386 53.14 -41.93 42.15
CA ASP A 386 53.64 -41.64 43.49
C ASP A 386 52.49 -41.25 44.44
N ARG A 387 52.76 -41.30 45.75
CA ARG A 387 51.73 -41.11 46.78
C ARG A 387 51.04 -39.74 46.70
N LYS A 388 51.75 -38.69 46.26
CA LYS A 388 51.19 -37.34 46.08
C LYS A 388 50.27 -37.29 44.87
N SER A 389 50.71 -37.86 43.75
CA SER A 389 49.97 -37.87 42.49
C SER A 389 48.71 -38.71 42.59
N LYS A 390 48.78 -39.82 43.34
CA LYS A 390 47.61 -40.65 43.65
C LYS A 390 46.60 -39.90 44.51
N PHE A 391 47.05 -39.12 45.48
CA PHE A 391 46.20 -38.28 46.33
C PHE A 391 45.53 -37.14 45.54
N VAL A 392 46.28 -36.48 44.65
CA VAL A 392 45.75 -35.42 43.77
C VAL A 392 44.70 -36.00 42.80
N LEU A 393 44.97 -37.18 42.23
CA LEU A 393 44.03 -37.82 41.31
C LEU A 393 42.78 -38.33 42.04
N GLU A 394 42.91 -38.90 43.24
CA GLU A 394 41.76 -39.24 44.09
C GLU A 394 40.93 -38.00 44.44
N TYR A 395 41.58 -36.87 44.76
CA TYR A 395 40.89 -35.62 45.08
C TYR A 395 40.13 -35.07 43.87
N LEU A 396 40.75 -35.04 42.69
CA LEU A 396 40.12 -34.63 41.43
C LEU A 396 38.94 -35.52 41.05
N ILE A 397 39.08 -36.83 41.18
CA ILE A 397 37.98 -37.78 40.90
C ILE A 397 36.86 -37.59 41.92
N LYS A 398 37.18 -37.38 43.20
CA LYS A 398 36.19 -37.12 44.25
C LYS A 398 35.46 -35.81 44.01
N GLU A 399 36.15 -34.77 43.56
CA GLU A 399 35.57 -33.46 43.21
C GLU A 399 34.62 -33.57 42.01
N ILE A 400 35.02 -34.29 40.95
CA ILE A 400 34.19 -34.54 39.76
C ILE A 400 32.97 -35.44 40.07
N THR A 401 33.11 -36.40 40.98
CA THR A 401 32.03 -37.34 41.31
C THR A 401 31.05 -36.80 42.36
N THR A 402 31.49 -35.89 43.25
CA THR A 402 30.60 -35.23 44.22
C THR A 402 29.95 -33.96 43.68
N CYS A 403 30.62 -33.25 42.75
CA CYS A 403 30.02 -32.14 42.02
C CYS A 403 29.36 -32.67 40.74
N ASN A 404 28.10 -33.09 40.87
CA ASN A 404 27.23 -33.56 39.78
C ASN A 404 27.40 -32.71 38.49
N PRO A 405 28.03 -33.24 37.42
CA PRO A 405 28.50 -32.43 36.29
C PRO A 405 27.38 -31.98 35.32
N LEU A 406 26.11 -32.23 35.63
CA LEU A 406 24.98 -31.99 34.73
C LEU A 406 24.00 -30.89 35.17
N ILE A 407 24.34 -30.07 36.18
CA ILE A 407 23.57 -28.86 36.47
C ILE A 407 24.46 -27.64 36.29
N TRP A 408 24.66 -27.26 35.03
CA TRP A 408 25.21 -25.94 34.70
C TRP A 408 24.05 -25.00 34.42
N ARG A 409 23.95 -23.93 35.21
CA ARG A 409 22.91 -22.90 35.04
C ARG A 409 23.28 -22.05 33.81
N CYS A 410 22.28 -21.69 33.01
CA CYS A 410 22.46 -20.86 31.80
C CYS A 410 23.13 -19.48 32.06
N ASN A 411 23.25 -19.06 33.33
CA ASN A 411 23.83 -17.77 33.69
C ASN A 411 25.36 -17.74 33.72
N ASP A 412 26.04 -18.88 33.73
CA ASP A 412 27.53 -18.91 33.80
C ASP A 412 28.19 -18.87 32.41
N ARG A 413 27.40 -18.69 31.34
CA ARG A 413 27.86 -18.72 29.94
C ARG A 413 28.79 -17.56 29.61
N GLU A 414 28.65 -16.42 30.27
CA GLU A 414 29.45 -15.21 30.01
C GLU A 414 30.90 -15.30 30.51
N LEU A 415 31.20 -16.24 31.41
CA LEU A 415 32.57 -16.42 31.96
C LEU A 415 33.47 -17.30 31.09
N LEU A 416 32.91 -18.09 30.16
CA LEU A 416 33.66 -19.05 29.37
C LEU A 416 33.92 -18.61 27.93
N TRP A 417 33.16 -17.65 27.41
CA TRP A 417 33.25 -17.20 26.02
C TRP A 417 33.19 -15.68 25.96
N SER A 418 34.36 -15.02 25.95
CA SER A 418 34.46 -13.61 25.57
C SER A 418 34.16 -13.48 24.07
N PHE A 419 32.89 -13.33 23.72
CA PHE A 419 32.49 -13.07 22.34
C PHE A 419 32.97 -11.69 21.91
N LEU A 420 33.74 -11.66 20.83
CA LEU A 420 34.13 -10.46 20.12
C LEU A 420 32.88 -9.73 19.61
N LYS A 421 32.86 -8.42 19.86
CA LYS A 421 31.81 -7.48 19.50
C LYS A 421 31.73 -7.36 17.97
N GLY A 422 31.02 -8.28 17.30
CA GLY A 422 30.95 -8.28 15.84
C GLY A 422 30.14 -9.36 15.15
N ASP A 423 29.82 -10.50 15.79
CA ASP A 423 29.12 -11.57 15.07
C ASP A 423 27.60 -11.60 15.30
N ALA A 424 26.92 -11.50 14.17
CA ALA A 424 25.49 -11.43 13.91
C ALA A 424 24.61 -12.39 14.73
N MET A 425 23.45 -11.88 15.17
CA MET A 425 22.17 -12.22 14.52
C MET A 425 20.96 -11.51 15.16
N ARG A 426 20.06 -11.10 14.27
CA ARG A 426 18.59 -11.16 14.39
C ARG A 426 17.95 -10.66 15.68
N LYS A 427 17.43 -9.43 15.63
CA LYS A 427 16.18 -9.14 16.34
C LYS A 427 15.05 -9.89 15.66
N PHE A 428 14.73 -11.07 16.19
CA PHE A 428 13.33 -11.45 16.37
C PHE A 428 12.75 -10.52 17.42
N THR A 429 11.72 -9.74 17.08
CA THR A 429 10.79 -9.21 18.08
C THR A 429 9.39 -9.26 17.51
N LYS A 430 8.58 -10.09 18.15
CA LYS A 430 7.12 -10.11 18.10
C LYS A 430 6.66 -9.90 19.55
N PHE A 431 5.55 -9.19 19.71
CA PHE A 431 4.72 -9.01 20.92
C PHE A 431 5.25 -8.10 22.04
N CYS A 432 4.73 -6.86 22.09
CA CYS A 432 3.55 -6.54 22.90
C CYS A 432 2.52 -5.85 22.00
#